data_AF-A0A2B1KUX6-F1
#
_entry.id   AF-A0A2B1KUX6-F1
#
_cell.length_a   1.000
_cell.length_b   1.000
_cell.length_c   1.000
_cell.angle_alpha   90.00
_cell.angle_beta   90.00
_cell.angle_gamma   90.00
#
_symmetry.space_group_name_H-M   'P 1'
#
loop_
_entity.id
_entity.type
_entity.pdbx_description
1 polymer ?
#
loop_
_entity_poly.entity_id
_entity_poly.type
_entity_poly.pdbx_seq_one_letter_code
_entity_poly.pdbx_strand_id
1 'polypeptide(L)'
;MKYIEIGIGNRWFVRTETENIDGTEFEEKGIVKPIYFESFYVRLWFRKTCFIFDTKEGFKKVRKSRDEFKFIVGIVSRLKQ
;
A
#
# COMPACT_ATOMS: atom_id res chain seq x y z
N MET A 1 1.00 -5.06 -9.69
CA MET A 1 0.05 -5.79 -8.80
C MET A 1 -1.09 -4.89 -8.36
N LYS A 2 -2.11 -5.37 -7.63
CA LYS A 2 -3.12 -4.52 -6.99
C LYS A 2 -2.79 -4.34 -5.51
N TYR A 3 -2.71 -3.11 -5.04
CA TYR A 3 -2.45 -2.74 -3.65
C TYR A 3 -3.68 -2.04 -3.09
N ILE A 4 -4.45 -2.72 -2.26
CA ILE A 4 -5.67 -2.17 -1.67
C ILE A 4 -5.29 -1.68 -0.28
N GLU A 5 -5.35 -0.37 -0.08
CA GLU A 5 -4.91 0.30 1.13
C GLU A 5 -6.07 1.02 1.83
N ILE A 6 -6.11 0.89 3.14
CA ILE A 6 -6.96 1.68 4.03
C ILE A 6 -6.08 2.38 5.06
N GLY A 7 -6.27 3.67 5.27
CA GLY A 7 -5.42 4.40 6.18
C GLY A 7 -5.72 5.88 6.33
N ILE A 8 -5.12 6.45 7.38
CA ILE A 8 -5.19 7.87 7.69
C ILE A 8 -3.90 8.54 7.19
N GLY A 9 -4.06 9.68 6.53
CA GLY A 9 -2.97 10.47 5.94
C GLY A 9 -2.76 10.24 4.44
N ASN A 10 -3.41 9.24 3.84
CA ASN A 10 -3.52 9.11 2.38
C ASN A 10 -4.55 10.10 1.81
N ARG A 11 -4.53 10.32 0.47
CA ARG A 11 -5.50 11.18 -0.24
C ARG A 11 -6.95 10.74 -0.02
N TRP A 12 -7.16 9.42 0.11
CA TRP A 12 -8.45 8.81 0.43
C TRP A 12 -8.29 7.81 1.56
N PHE A 13 -9.36 7.64 2.36
CA PHE A 13 -9.39 6.67 3.45
C PHE A 13 -9.22 5.23 2.95
N VAL A 14 -9.78 4.92 1.77
CA VAL A 14 -9.58 3.65 1.06
C VAL A 14 -9.17 3.95 -0.37
N ARG A 15 -8.09 3.30 -0.83
CA ARG A 15 -7.60 3.39 -2.22
C ARG A 15 -7.15 2.04 -2.72
N THR A 16 -7.22 1.83 -4.02
CA THR A 16 -6.60 0.70 -4.71
C THR A 16 -5.61 1.26 -5.72
N GLU A 17 -4.34 0.88 -5.61
CA GLU A 17 -3.31 1.19 -6.59
C GLU A 17 -3.10 -0.05 -7.45
N THR A 18 -3.33 0.04 -8.74
CA THR A 18 -3.11 -1.06 -9.67
C THR A 18 -1.92 -0.74 -10.56
N GLU A 19 -0.95 -1.62 -10.51
CA GLU A 19 0.26 -1.61 -11.32
C GLU A 19 0.14 -2.75 -12.35
N ASN A 20 0.04 -2.38 -13.62
CA ASN A 20 -0.03 -3.31 -14.75
C ASN A 20 1.35 -3.88 -15.10
N ILE A 21 1.35 -4.97 -15.86
CA ILE A 21 2.59 -5.62 -16.35
C ILE A 21 3.39 -4.66 -17.24
N ASP A 22 2.72 -3.79 -17.98
CA ASP A 22 3.32 -2.74 -18.80
C ASP A 22 3.95 -1.59 -17.99
N GLY A 23 3.97 -1.68 -16.65
CA GLY A 23 4.53 -0.65 -15.76
C GLY A 23 3.63 0.58 -15.59
N THR A 24 2.40 0.54 -16.11
CA THR A 24 1.42 1.61 -15.89
C THR A 24 0.80 1.48 -14.50
N GLU A 25 0.87 2.55 -13.71
CA GLU A 25 0.27 2.65 -12.38
C GLU A 25 -0.98 3.54 -12.43
N PHE A 26 -2.07 3.10 -11.80
CA PHE A 26 -3.28 3.90 -11.64
C PHE A 26 -3.83 3.79 -10.22
N GLU A 27 -4.23 4.94 -9.67
CA GLU A 27 -4.87 5.02 -8.36
C GLU A 27 -6.39 5.14 -8.51
N GLU A 28 -7.12 4.22 -7.89
CA GLU A 28 -8.57 4.23 -7.83
C GLU A 28 -9.04 4.45 -6.39
N LYS A 29 -10.10 5.25 -6.22
CA LYS A 29 -10.74 5.45 -4.92
C LYS A 29 -11.62 4.23 -4.60
N GLY A 30 -11.43 3.63 -3.42
CA GLY A 30 -12.20 2.46 -2.97
C GLY A 30 -11.52 1.11 -3.24
N ILE A 31 -12.30 0.03 -3.19
CA ILE A 31 -11.83 -1.36 -3.33
C ILE A 31 -12.21 -1.89 -4.71
N VAL A 32 -11.22 -2.25 -5.52
CA VAL A 32 -11.43 -2.72 -6.89
C VAL A 32 -11.41 -4.25 -6.94
N LYS A 33 -12.56 -4.86 -7.28
CA LYS A 33 -12.70 -6.31 -7.45
C LYS A 33 -12.26 -6.75 -8.87
N PRO A 34 -11.89 -8.04 -9.10
CA PRO A 34 -11.68 -9.10 -8.12
C PRO A 34 -10.36 -8.92 -7.34
N ILE A 35 -10.32 -9.48 -6.13
CA ILE A 35 -9.18 -9.45 -5.20
C ILE A 35 -8.66 -10.88 -5.05
N TYR A 36 -7.39 -11.08 -5.39
CA TYR A 36 -6.66 -12.34 -5.21
C TYR A 36 -5.56 -12.12 -4.19
N PHE A 37 -5.88 -12.33 -2.91
CA PHE A 37 -4.98 -12.08 -1.79
C PHE A 37 -3.63 -12.78 -1.97
N GLU A 38 -2.54 -12.02 -1.83
CA GLU A 38 -1.17 -12.50 -1.92
C GLU A 38 -0.37 -12.21 -0.64
N SER A 39 -0.38 -10.97 -0.17
CA SER A 39 0.24 -10.59 1.10
C SER A 39 -0.53 -9.47 1.78
N PHE A 40 -0.19 -9.22 3.04
CA PHE A 40 -0.71 -8.12 3.83
C PHE A 40 0.45 -7.27 4.31
N TYR A 41 0.27 -5.95 4.34
CA TYR A 41 1.25 -5.04 4.89
C TYR A 41 0.64 -3.95 5.77
N VAL A 42 1.44 -3.49 6.70
CA VAL A 42 1.17 -2.34 7.56
C VAL A 42 2.29 -1.34 7.34
N ARG A 43 1.92 -0.08 7.09
CA ARG A 43 2.84 1.03 6.94
C ARG A 43 2.52 2.10 7.97
N LEU A 44 3.46 2.32 8.87
CA LEU A 44 3.43 3.39 9.85
C LEU A 44 4.47 4.44 9.48
N TRP A 45 4.00 5.61 9.07
CA TRP A 45 4.83 6.79 8.94
C TRP A 45 4.78 7.57 10.25
N PHE A 46 5.95 7.69 10.88
CA PHE A 46 6.17 8.44 12.11
C PHE A 46 7.31 9.45 11.88
N ARG A 47 6.96 10.73 11.74
CA ARG A 47 7.91 11.83 11.48
C ARG A 47 8.71 11.58 10.20
N LYS A 48 10.03 11.53 10.27
CA LYS A 48 10.93 11.20 9.14
C LYS A 48 11.14 9.69 8.94
N THR A 49 10.44 8.83 9.68
CA THR A 49 10.65 7.38 9.61
C THR A 49 9.38 6.69 9.12
N CYS A 50 9.51 5.88 8.09
CA CYS A 50 8.46 5.04 7.57
C CYS A 50 8.81 3.58 7.88
N PHE A 51 7.98 2.93 8.69
CA PHE A 51 8.03 1.52 8.99
C PHE A 51 7.06 0.81 8.05
N ILE A 52 7.53 -0.22 7.37
CA ILE A 52 6.74 -1.06 6.49
C ILE A 52 6.93 -2.48 6.99
N PHE A 53 5.84 -3.15 7.33
CA PHE A 53 5.81 -4.55 7.70
C PHE A 53 4.96 -5.25 6.66
N ASP A 54 5.53 -6.12 5.85
CA ASP A 54 4.79 -6.96 4.91
C ASP A 54 4.96 -8.43 5.31
N THR A 55 3.90 -9.23 5.20
CA THR A 55 3.94 -10.64 5.62
C THR A 55 4.82 -11.51 4.72
N LYS A 56 5.14 -11.06 3.51
CA LYS A 56 5.96 -11.77 2.51
C LYS A 56 7.39 -11.22 2.46
N GLU A 57 7.58 -9.90 2.47
CA GLU A 57 8.91 -9.26 2.46
C GLU A 57 9.50 -9.03 3.86
N GLY A 58 8.69 -9.06 4.92
CA GLY A 58 9.12 -8.83 6.29
C GLY A 58 9.14 -7.35 6.70
N PHE A 59 10.00 -7.00 7.65
CA PHE A 59 10.08 -5.65 8.22
C PHE A 59 11.13 -4.78 7.51
N LYS A 60 10.72 -3.59 7.10
CA LYS A 60 11.56 -2.59 6.45
C LYS A 60 11.41 -1.24 7.14
N LYS A 61 12.53 -0.58 7.39
CA LYS A 61 12.59 0.77 7.96
C LYS A 61 13.23 1.71 6.95
N VAL A 62 12.52 2.78 6.58
CA VAL A 62 12.96 3.76 5.59
C VAL A 62 12.94 5.15 6.20
N ARG A 63 14.04 5.90 6.09
CA ARG A 63 14.07 7.31 6.47
C ARG A 63 13.65 8.18 5.27
N LYS A 64 12.77 9.14 5.50
CA LYS A 64 12.23 10.07 4.51
C LYS A 64 12.68 11.49 4.83
N SER A 65 12.76 12.34 3.80
CA SER A 65 13.20 13.73 3.93
C SER A 65 12.16 14.63 4.63
N ARG A 66 10.87 14.31 4.43
CA ARG A 66 9.73 15.01 5.01
C ARG A 66 9.21 14.34 6.28
N ASP A 67 8.69 15.16 7.18
CA ASP A 67 7.91 14.71 8.34
C ASP A 67 6.45 14.49 7.93
N GLU A 68 5.93 13.30 8.20
CA GLU A 68 4.53 12.97 7.97
C GLU A 68 4.04 11.99 9.05
N PHE A 69 2.74 11.91 9.26
CA PHE A 69 2.13 10.92 10.12
C PHE A 69 1.06 10.19 9.32
N LYS A 70 1.28 8.89 9.09
CA LYS A 70 0.39 8.03 8.32
C LYS A 70 0.29 6.69 8.99
N PHE A 71 -0.90 6.13 9.03
CA PHE A 71 -1.10 4.75 9.41
C PHE A 71 -1.94 4.10 8.32
N ILE A 72 -1.33 3.15 7.61
CA ILE A 72 -1.89 2.52 6.43
C ILE A 72 -1.80 1.02 6.64
N VAL A 73 -2.89 0.35 6.34
CA VAL A 73 -3.00 -1.10 6.30
C VAL A 73 -3.39 -1.47 4.88
N GLY A 74 -2.67 -2.39 4.26
CA GLY A 74 -2.91 -2.75 2.88
C GLY A 74 -2.83 -4.25 2.65
N ILE A 75 -3.50 -4.69 1.59
CA ILE A 75 -3.34 -6.04 1.04
C ILE A 75 -2.78 -5.94 -0.37
N VAL A 76 -1.85 -6.83 -0.66
CA VAL A 76 -1.36 -7.07 -2.01
C VAL A 76 -2.24 -8.15 -2.62
N SER A 77 -2.72 -7.87 -3.82
CA SER A 77 -3.52 -8.77 -4.64
C SER A 77 -2.86 -8.91 -6.00
N ARG A 78 -2.69 -10.15 -6.47
CA ARG A 78 -2.21 -10.39 -7.83
C ARG A 78 -3.26 -10.01 -8.88
N LEU A 79 -2.79 -9.56 -10.04
CA LEU A 79 -3.62 -9.49 -11.24
C LEU A 79 -3.79 -10.92 -11.76
N LYS A 80 -5.02 -11.30 -12.14
CA LYS A 80 -5.27 -12.63 -12.71
C LYS A 80 -4.46 -12.74 -14.01
N GLN A 81 -3.58 -13.74 -14.10
CA GLN A 81 -2.96 -14.16 -15.36
C GLN A 81 -4.02 -14.72 -16.31
#